data_AF-H8L5E2-F1
#
_entry.id   AF-H8L5E2-F1
#
_cell.length_a   1.000
_cell.length_b   1.000
_cell.length_c   1.000
_cell.angle_alpha   90.00
_cell.angle_beta   90.00
_cell.angle_gamma   90.00
#
_symmetry.space_group_name_H-M   'P 1'
#
loop_
_entity.id
_entity.type
_entity.pdbx_description
1 polymer ?
#
loop_
_entity_poly.entity_id
_entity_poly.type
_entity_poly.pdbx_seq_one_letter_code
_entity_poly.pdbx_strand_id
1 'polypeptide(L)'
;MAVKTQVDVRSFKDAVLAICLAEAYRHDPIPAKDLQASIAAWRRSTVLDQKQVDKYVTPLVDAYVQRDYFNPLAETEVRGLRFDFLKCLDLYHDPILDRVVKKLEEDINHRGARPLPHKRIEGR
;
A
#
# COMPACT_ATOMS: atom_id res chain seq x y z
N MET A 1 -12.80 -7.01 -25.61
CA MET A 1 -11.53 -6.30 -25.38
C MET A 1 -11.14 -6.53 -23.93
N ALA A 2 -10.05 -7.24 -23.66
CA ALA A 2 -9.55 -7.37 -22.29
C ALA A 2 -9.00 -6.00 -21.88
N VAL A 3 -9.60 -5.38 -20.86
CA VAL A 3 -9.03 -4.17 -20.26
C VAL A 3 -7.75 -4.62 -19.57
N LYS A 4 -6.61 -4.33 -20.19
CA LYS A 4 -5.29 -4.59 -19.62
C LYS A 4 -5.02 -3.48 -18.61
N THR A 5 -5.46 -3.67 -17.37
CA THR A 5 -5.23 -2.70 -16.29
C THR A 5 -3.78 -2.86 -15.84
N GLN A 6 -2.86 -2.17 -16.51
CA GLN A 6 -1.46 -2.11 -16.06
C GLN A 6 -1.41 -1.29 -14.76
N VAL A 7 -0.72 -1.83 -13.76
CA VAL A 7 -0.52 -1.12 -12.49
C VAL A 7 0.70 -0.23 -12.68
N ASP A 8 0.52 1.09 -12.59
CA ASP A 8 1.65 2.01 -12.59
C ASP A 8 2.46 1.82 -11.31
N VAL A 9 3.71 1.37 -11.45
CA VAL A 9 4.60 1.04 -10.33
C VAL A 9 4.83 2.26 -9.45
N ARG A 10 4.99 3.45 -10.05
CA ARG A 10 5.23 4.68 -9.32
C ARG A 10 4.04 5.04 -8.44
N SER A 11 2.84 5.07 -9.03
CA SER A 11 1.59 5.32 -8.31
C SER A 11 1.32 4.29 -7.23
N PHE A 12 1.64 3.01 -7.47
CA PHE A 12 1.54 1.97 -6.44
C PHE A 12 2.50 2.23 -5.27
N LYS A 13 3.77 2.55 -5.55
CA LYS A 13 4.75 2.90 -4.51
C LYS A 13 4.33 4.13 -3.71
N ASP A 14 3.79 5.16 -4.38
CA ASP A 14 3.29 6.38 -3.72
C ASP A 14 2.10 6.07 -2.80
N ALA A 15 1.19 5.18 -3.21
CA ALA A 15 0.09 4.72 -2.37
C ALA A 15 0.59 3.91 -1.16
N VAL A 16 1.56 3.01 -1.34
CA VAL A 16 2.17 2.23 -0.25
C VAL A 16 2.88 3.15 0.75
N LEU A 17 3.58 4.19 0.28
CA LEU A 17 4.21 5.20 1.14
C LEU A 17 3.18 5.91 2.01
N ALA A 18 2.06 6.36 1.44
CA ALA A 18 0.99 7.00 2.19
C ALA A 18 0.38 6.07 3.25
N ILE A 19 0.17 4.79 2.92
CA ILE A 19 -0.33 3.77 3.86
C ILE A 19 0.67 3.53 4.98
N CYS A 20 1.96 3.41 4.66
CA CYS A 20 3.02 3.22 5.65
C CYS A 20 3.08 4.37 6.65
N LEU A 21 3.07 5.61 6.16
CA LEU A 21 3.08 6.78 7.02
C LEU A 21 1.81 6.85 7.89
N ALA A 22 0.64 6.54 7.33
CA ALA A 22 -0.60 6.54 8.11
C ALA A 22 -0.56 5.54 9.27
N GLU A 23 0.07 4.38 9.05
CA GLU A 23 0.24 3.36 10.09
C GLU A 23 1.29 3.76 11.14
N ALA A 24 2.41 4.34 10.69
CA ALA A 24 3.48 4.78 11.59
C ALA A 24 3.05 5.95 12.49
N TYR A 25 2.25 6.87 11.96
CA TYR A 25 1.74 8.04 12.68
C TYR A 25 0.28 7.87 13.16
N ARG A 26 -0.24 6.64 13.25
CA ARG A 26 -1.67 6.38 13.55
C ARG A 26 -2.18 7.00 14.85
N HIS A 27 -1.27 7.24 15.81
CA HIS A 27 -1.57 7.81 17.12
C HIS A 27 -1.34 9.33 17.18
N ASP A 28 -0.82 9.94 16.12
CA ASP A 28 -0.62 11.38 16.02
C ASP A 28 -1.79 12.03 15.24
N PRO A 29 -2.68 12.80 15.90
CA PRO A 29 -3.95 13.23 15.31
C PRO A 29 -3.78 14.17 14.10
N ILE A 30 -2.72 14.98 14.08
CA ILE A 30 -2.47 15.94 13.00
C ILE A 30 -1.98 15.21 11.72
N PRO A 31 -0.86 14.45 11.75
CA PRO A 31 -0.43 13.64 10.60
C PRO A 31 -1.48 12.62 10.15
N ALA A 32 -2.14 11.93 11.08
CA ALA A 32 -3.11 10.89 10.74
C ALA A 32 -4.25 11.45 9.87
N LYS A 33 -4.76 12.66 10.18
CA LYS A 33 -5.83 13.30 9.41
C LYS A 33 -5.42 13.56 7.96
N ASP A 34 -4.22 14.11 7.75
CA ASP A 34 -3.71 14.45 6.42
C ASP A 34 -3.41 13.19 5.59
N LEU A 35 -2.81 12.19 6.22
CA LEU A 35 -2.47 10.91 5.58
C LEU A 35 -3.72 10.12 5.17
N GLN A 36 -4.78 10.13 5.98
CA GLN A 36 -6.06 9.53 5.60
C GLN A 36 -6.71 10.23 4.40
N ALA A 37 -6.59 11.56 4.28
CA ALA A 37 -7.06 12.29 3.11
C ALA A 37 -6.27 11.89 1.84
N SER A 38 -4.96 11.73 1.97
CA SER A 38 -4.09 11.24 0.89
C SER A 38 -4.48 9.82 0.45
N ILE A 39 -4.68 8.90 1.39
CA ILE A 39 -5.14 7.53 1.10
C ILE A 39 -6.50 7.53 0.42
N ALA A 40 -7.44 8.38 0.85
CA ALA A 40 -8.75 8.49 0.24
C ALA A 40 -8.71 9.04 -1.20
N ALA A 41 -7.73 9.89 -1.54
CA ALA A 41 -7.48 10.30 -2.91
C ALA A 41 -6.96 9.14 -3.77
N TRP A 42 -6.04 8.33 -3.24
CA TRP A 42 -5.50 7.15 -3.93
C TRP A 42 -6.53 6.02 -4.12
N ARG A 43 -7.40 5.77 -3.14
CA ARG A 43 -8.47 4.76 -3.28
C ARG A 43 -9.45 5.08 -4.40
N ARG A 44 -9.64 6.36 -4.73
CA ARG A 44 -10.48 6.80 -5.85
C ARG A 44 -9.84 6.55 -7.22
N SER A 45 -8.52 6.36 -7.29
CA SER A 45 -7.78 6.16 -8.55
C SER A 45 -7.56 4.69 -8.95
N THR A 46 -8.26 3.75 -8.32
CA THR A 46 -8.42 2.33 -8.74
C THR A 46 -7.20 1.39 -8.62
N VAL A 47 -6.08 1.84 -8.03
CA VAL A 47 -4.86 1.00 -8.00
C VAL A 47 -4.99 -0.21 -7.05
N LEU A 48 -5.72 -0.10 -5.94
CA LEU A 48 -5.87 -1.18 -4.94
C LEU A 48 -7.26 -1.19 -4.31
N ASP A 49 -7.93 -2.35 -4.37
CA ASP A 49 -9.06 -2.64 -3.49
C ASP A 49 -8.58 -3.00 -2.07
N GLN A 50 -9.47 -2.92 -1.06
CA GLN A 50 -9.09 -3.19 0.33
C GLN A 50 -8.54 -4.62 0.52
N LYS A 51 -9.05 -5.61 -0.23
CA LYS A 51 -8.57 -6.99 -0.12
C LYS A 51 -7.13 -7.13 -0.61
N GLN A 52 -6.75 -6.39 -1.65
CA GLN A 52 -5.37 -6.33 -2.15
C GLN A 52 -4.45 -5.62 -1.16
N VAL A 53 -4.91 -4.54 -0.52
CA VAL A 53 -4.17 -3.88 0.56
C VAL A 53 -3.89 -4.87 1.69
N ASP A 54 -4.93 -5.53 2.21
CA ASP A 54 -4.82 -6.47 3.32
C ASP A 54 -3.91 -7.67 2.98
N LYS A 55 -4.00 -8.17 1.74
CA LYS A 55 -3.23 -9.35 1.29
C LYS A 55 -1.76 -9.03 1.02
N TYR A 56 -1.46 -7.87 0.45
CA TYR A 56 -0.13 -7.59 -0.14
C TYR A 56 0.63 -6.42 0.49
N VAL A 57 -0.08 -5.43 1.02
CA VAL A 57 0.54 -4.19 1.51
C VAL A 57 0.65 -4.20 3.02
N THR A 58 -0.43 -4.53 3.75
CA THR A 58 -0.45 -4.50 5.23
C THR A 58 0.70 -5.29 5.86
N PRO A 59 1.00 -6.55 5.46
CA PRO A 59 2.10 -7.30 6.07
C PRO A 59 3.48 -6.66 5.84
N LEU A 60 3.68 -5.97 4.72
CA LEU A 60 4.94 -5.27 4.42
C LEU A 60 5.06 -4.00 5.25
N VAL A 61 3.97 -3.22 5.33
CA VAL A 61 3.94 -2.00 6.15
C VAL A 61 4.22 -2.33 7.61
N ASP A 62 3.52 -3.32 8.17
CA ASP A 62 3.71 -3.75 9.56
C ASP A 62 5.16 -4.15 9.83
N ALA A 63 5.75 -4.94 8.93
CA ALA A 63 7.13 -5.40 9.04
C ALA A 63 8.15 -4.26 9.02
N TYR A 64 7.91 -3.17 8.29
CA TYR A 64 8.82 -2.02 8.23
C TYR A 64 8.64 -1.08 9.40
N VAL A 65 7.40 -0.77 9.78
CA VAL A 65 7.09 0.12 10.92
C VAL A 65 7.65 -0.46 12.23
N GLN A 66 7.59 -1.79 12.40
CA GLN A 66 8.09 -2.49 13.58
C GLN A 66 9.62 -2.68 13.62
N ARG A 67 10.36 -2.29 12.56
CA ARG A 67 11.84 -2.43 12.57
C ARG A 67 12.45 -1.61 13.69
N ASP A 68 13.46 -2.18 14.32
CA ASP A 68 14.30 -1.46 15.27
C ASP A 68 15.38 -0.67 14.51
N TYR A 69 15.26 0.65 14.51
CA TYR A 69 16.24 1.60 13.98
C TYR A 69 16.96 2.35 15.09
N PHE A 70 17.12 1.72 16.25
CA PHE A 70 17.93 2.25 17.34
C PHE A 70 19.30 2.70 16.82
N ASN A 71 19.61 3.98 17.06
CA ASN A 71 20.89 4.56 16.73
C ASN A 71 21.44 5.27 17.98
N PRO A 72 22.44 4.70 18.66
CA PRO A 72 22.91 5.21 19.95
C PRO A 72 23.47 6.63 19.86
N LEU A 73 23.98 7.06 18.70
CA LEU A 73 24.46 8.43 18.52
C LEU A 73 23.29 9.39 18.38
N ALA A 74 22.31 9.08 17.53
CA ALA A 74 21.16 9.95 17.28
C ALA A 74 20.29 10.14 18.53
N GLU A 75 20.12 9.09 19.34
CA GLU A 75 19.37 9.16 20.61
C GLU A 75 20.01 10.12 21.62
N THR A 76 21.34 10.27 21.60
CA THR A 76 22.05 11.21 22.48
C THR A 76 21.93 12.66 22.03
N GLU A 77 21.71 12.90 20.73
CA GLU A 77 21.61 14.24 20.15
C GLU A 77 20.16 14.76 20.15
N VAL A 78 19.19 13.89 19.87
CA VAL A 78 17.77 14.27 19.74
C VAL A 78 16.90 13.30 20.54
N ARG A 79 16.43 13.77 21.70
CA ARG A 79 15.54 12.99 22.56
C ARG A 79 14.19 12.74 21.87
N GLY A 80 13.76 11.48 21.82
CA GLY A 80 12.46 11.09 21.27
C GLY A 80 12.42 11.13 19.73
N LEU A 81 13.58 11.08 19.08
CA LEU A 81 13.67 10.92 17.64
C LEU A 81 12.97 9.63 17.20
N ARG A 82 12.16 9.74 16.16
CA ARG A 82 11.53 8.58 15.51
C ARG A 82 12.07 8.45 14.10
N PHE A 83 12.40 7.23 13.70
CA PHE A 83 12.82 6.91 12.34
C PHE A 83 11.65 6.40 11.47
N ASP A 84 10.41 6.66 11.87
CA ASP A 84 9.20 6.20 11.17
C ASP A 84 9.15 6.60 9.70
N PHE A 85 9.48 7.86 9.39
CA PHE A 85 9.56 8.34 8.01
C PHE A 85 10.63 7.60 7.21
N LEU A 86 11.81 7.36 7.80
CA LEU A 86 12.90 6.62 7.17
C LEU A 86 12.51 5.17 6.88
N LYS A 87 11.85 4.49 7.82
CA LYS A 87 11.31 3.12 7.61
C LYS A 87 10.39 3.06 6.39
N CYS A 88 9.52 4.06 6.22
CA CYS A 88 8.62 4.12 5.08
C CYS A 88 9.33 4.46 3.76
N LEU A 89 10.40 5.27 3.78
CA LEU A 89 11.25 5.47 2.62
C LEU A 89 12.00 4.20 2.22
N ASP A 90 12.49 3.43 3.20
CA ASP A 90 13.14 2.15 2.93
C ASP A 90 12.16 1.18 2.26
N LEU A 91 10.90 1.13 2.72
CA LEU A 91 9.86 0.34 2.05
C LEU A 91 9.60 0.83 0.63
N TYR A 92 9.48 2.14 0.42
CA TYR A 92 9.24 2.74 -0.90
C TYR A 92 10.32 2.35 -1.93
N HIS A 93 11.57 2.28 -1.48
CA HIS A 93 12.71 1.92 -2.33
C HIS A 93 13.00 0.42 -2.38
N ASP A 94 12.31 -0.42 -1.59
CA ASP A 94 12.58 -1.84 -1.58
C ASP A 94 12.07 -2.53 -2.87
N PRO A 95 12.91 -3.33 -3.55
CA PRO A 95 12.52 -4.09 -4.74
C PRO A 95 11.35 -5.07 -4.52
N ILE A 96 10.99 -5.36 -3.27
CA ILE A 96 9.80 -6.15 -2.93
C ILE A 96 8.53 -5.53 -3.48
N LEU A 97 8.42 -4.20 -3.56
CA LEU A 97 7.24 -3.53 -4.10
C LEU A 97 7.08 -3.80 -5.60
N ASP A 98 8.16 -3.88 -6.36
CA ASP A 98 8.11 -4.24 -7.78
C ASP A 98 7.61 -5.69 -7.97
N ARG A 99 7.95 -6.58 -7.04
CA ARG A 99 7.44 -7.98 -7.03
C ARG A 99 5.97 -8.04 -6.66
N VAL A 100 5.50 -7.18 -5.75
CA VAL A 100 4.07 -7.09 -5.40
C VAL A 100 3.26 -6.58 -6.59
N VAL A 101 3.75 -5.57 -7.32
CA VAL A 101 3.07 -5.08 -8.53
C VAL A 101 2.85 -6.21 -9.54
N LYS A 102 3.87 -7.04 -9.80
CA LYS A 102 3.74 -8.19 -10.71
C LYS A 102 2.65 -9.18 -10.25
N LYS A 103 2.63 -9.53 -8.95
CA LYS A 103 1.58 -10.39 -8.38
C LYS A 103 0.19 -9.76 -8.46
N LEU A 104 0.10 -8.45 -8.31
CA LEU A 104 -1.14 -7.70 -8.41
C LEU A 104 -1.70 -7.74 -9.83
N GLU A 105 -0.84 -7.51 -10.83
CA GLU A 105 -1.18 -7.63 -12.24
C GLU A 105 -1.64 -9.05 -12.58
N GLU A 106 -0.95 -10.08 -12.09
CA GLU A 106 -1.37 -11.48 -12.21
C GLU A 106 -2.76 -11.69 -11.59
N ASP A 107 -2.99 -11.27 -10.35
CA ASP A 107 -4.29 -11.41 -9.66
C ASP A 107 -5.43 -10.68 -10.38
N ILE A 108 -5.16 -9.50 -10.98
CA ILE A 108 -6.14 -8.75 -11.78
C ILE A 108 -6.46 -9.51 -13.07
N ASN A 109 -5.44 -10.02 -13.77
CA ASN A 109 -5.61 -10.78 -15.00
C ASN A 109 -6.39 -12.09 -14.77
N HIS A 110 -6.13 -12.81 -13.67
CA HIS A 110 -6.91 -13.99 -13.28
C HIS A 110 -8.37 -13.65 -12.95
N ARG A 111 -8.64 -12.45 -12.39
CA ARG A 111 -10.02 -11.99 -12.18
C ARG A 111 -10.72 -11.62 -13.48
N GLY A 112 -10.00 -11.06 -14.46
CA GLY A 112 -10.51 -10.81 -15.82
C GLY A 112 -10.85 -12.08 -16.59
N ALA A 113 -10.27 -13.23 -16.21
CA ALA A 113 -10.55 -14.55 -16.77
C ALA A 113 -11.72 -15.28 -16.08
N ARG A 114 -12.34 -14.71 -15.05
CA ARG A 114 -13.53 -15.32 -14.42
C ARG A 114 -14.72 -15.14 -15.37
N PRO A 115 -15.35 -16.21 -15.87
CA PRO A 115 -16.57 -16.06 -16.65
C PRO A 115 -17.58 -15.29 -15.81
N LEU A 116 -18.16 -14.22 -16.36
CA LEU A 116 -19.33 -13.60 -15.78
C LEU A 116 -20.36 -14.72 -15.54
N PRO A 117 -21.00 -14.80 -14.35
CA PRO A 117 -22.03 -15.79 -14.14
C PRO A 117 -23.06 -15.63 -15.26
N HIS A 118 -23.25 -16.71 -16.01
CA HIS A 118 -24.22 -16.80 -17.09
C HIS A 118 -25.53 -16.20 -16.57
N LYS A 119 -25.97 -15.06 -17.11
CA LYS A 119 -27.31 -14.57 -16.80
C LYS A 119 -28.25 -15.69 -17.20
N ARG A 120 -28.96 -16.24 -16.21
CA ARG A 120 -30.09 -17.13 -16.44
C ARG A 120 -31.09 -16.32 -17.27
N ILE A 121 -31.32 -16.73 -18.51
CA ILE A 121 -32.47 -16.29 -19.27
C ILE A 121 -33.68 -16.94 -18.58
N GLU A 122 -34.29 -16.22 -17.65
CA GLU A 122 -35.73 -16.31 -17.40
C GLU A 122 -36.31 -15.34 -18.44
N GLY A 123 -37.03 -15.76 -19.50
CA GLY A 123 -38.05 -16.80 -19.52
C GLY A 123 -39.41 -16.22 -19.16
N ARG A 124 -39.85 -15.13 -19.83
CA ARG A 124 -41.24 -14.84 -20.19
C ARG A 124 -41.33 -13.62 -21.10
#